data_AF-A0A2V8X5W1-F1
#
_entry.id   AF-A0A2V8X5W1-F1
#
_cell.length_a   1.000
_cell.length_b   1.000
_cell.length_c   1.000
_cell.angle_alpha   90.00
_cell.angle_beta   90.00
_cell.angle_gamma   90.00
#
_symmetry.space_group_name_H-M   'P 1'
#
loop_
_entity.id
_entity.type
_entity.pdbx_description
1 polymer ?
#
loop_
_entity_poly.entity_id
_entity_poly.type
_entity_poly.pdbx_seq_one_letter_code
_entity_poly.pdbx_strand_id
1 'polypeptide(L)'
;MHPREASAALPAPAATAAPLSELPEPLTRRESEVLQMLAGGLANKEIAARLSISDHTVKFHVASILGKLGASTRTEAVSIGIRQGLVLL
;
A
#
# COMPACT_ATOMS: atom_id res chain seq x y z
N MET A 1 20.04 0.27 21.95
CA MET A 1 19.26 -0.60 21.05
C MET A 1 18.19 0.26 20.38
N HIS A 2 18.25 0.30 19.04
CA HIS A 2 17.39 0.99 18.05
C HIS A 2 16.41 2.08 18.50
N PRO A 3 16.70 3.37 18.21
CA PRO A 3 15.70 4.42 18.17
C PRO A 3 14.90 4.29 16.86
N ARG A 4 13.57 4.27 16.91
CA ARG A 4 12.75 4.55 15.72
C ARG A 4 11.70 5.55 16.11
N GLU A 5 12.01 6.77 15.69
CA GLU A 5 11.31 8.00 16.02
C GLU A 5 9.84 7.90 15.64
N ALA A 6 9.02 8.13 16.65
CA ALA A 6 7.65 8.53 16.51
C ALA A 6 7.63 9.87 15.75
N SER A 7 7.19 9.86 14.50
CA SER A 7 6.79 11.09 13.83
C SER A 7 5.29 11.24 14.00
N ALA A 8 4.92 12.03 15.00
CA ALA A 8 3.59 12.54 15.22
C ALA A 8 3.19 13.44 14.04
N ALA A 9 2.05 13.16 13.42
CA ALA A 9 1.37 14.10 12.54
C ALA A 9 -0.08 14.27 13.05
N LEU A 10 -0.41 15.52 13.34
CA LEU A 10 -1.64 16.05 13.91
C LEU A 10 -2.89 15.72 13.06
N PRO A 11 -4.11 15.76 13.63
CA PRO A 11 -5.34 15.49 12.89
C PRO A 11 -5.71 16.65 11.97
N ALA A 12 -5.84 16.40 10.67
CA ALA A 12 -6.44 17.33 9.71
C ALA A 12 -7.95 17.06 9.59
N PRO A 13 -8.79 18.10 9.40
CA PRO A 13 -10.23 18.03 9.63
C PRO A 13 -10.98 17.30 8.52
N ALA A 14 -12.12 16.73 8.90
CA ALA A 14 -13.06 16.00 8.05
C ALA A 14 -13.42 16.76 6.76
N ALA A 15 -13.16 16.13 5.61
CA ALA A 15 -13.83 16.42 4.35
C ALA A 15 -14.68 15.19 4.00
N THR A 16 -15.99 15.41 3.93
CA THR A 16 -17.00 14.40 3.64
C THR A 16 -16.90 13.92 2.19
N ALA A 17 -16.74 12.61 1.96
CA ALA A 17 -17.02 11.97 0.68
C ALA A 17 -17.10 10.43 0.85
N ALA A 18 -18.35 9.93 0.87
CA ALA A 18 -18.84 8.59 0.52
C ALA A 18 -18.31 7.32 1.28
N PRO A 19 -19.21 6.38 1.66
CA PRO A 19 -18.80 5.11 2.27
C PRO A 19 -18.53 4.08 1.16
N LEU A 20 -17.29 3.87 0.74
CA LEU A 20 -16.93 2.76 -0.17
C LEU A 20 -15.52 2.21 0.10
N SER A 21 -15.19 1.89 1.35
CA SER A 21 -14.04 1.02 1.62
C SER A 21 -14.42 0.04 2.71
N GLU A 22 -14.88 -1.13 2.30
CA GLU A 22 -15.06 -2.31 3.16
C GLU A 22 -13.72 -2.97 3.53
N LEU A 23 -12.62 -2.23 3.46
CA LEU A 23 -11.35 -2.70 4.02
C LEU A 23 -11.38 -2.46 5.53
N PRO A 24 -11.07 -3.48 6.35
CA PRO A 24 -10.99 -3.31 7.79
C PRO A 24 -9.93 -2.26 8.18
N GLU A 25 -8.92 -2.06 7.34
CA GLU A 25 -7.95 -0.97 7.45
C GLU A 25 -7.62 -0.40 6.07
N PRO A 26 -7.73 0.93 5.86
CA PRO A 26 -7.39 1.55 4.59
C PRO A 26 -5.88 1.47 4.30
N LEU A 27 -5.52 1.37 3.02
CA LEU A 27 -4.14 1.48 2.59
C LEU A 27 -3.63 2.92 2.80
N THR A 28 -2.42 3.05 3.30
CA THR A 28 -1.68 4.31 3.34
C THR A 28 -1.30 4.73 1.92
N ARG A 29 -1.00 6.03 1.72
CA ARG A 29 -0.54 6.53 0.40
C ARG A 29 0.61 5.70 -0.17
N ARG A 30 1.58 5.34 0.68
CA ARG A 30 2.76 4.59 0.24
C ARG A 30 2.42 3.17 -0.19
N GLU A 31 1.49 2.54 0.52
CA GLU A 31 0.99 1.20 0.16
C GLU A 31 0.19 1.23 -1.14
N SER A 32 -0.64 2.26 -1.35
CA SER A 32 -1.36 2.46 -2.60
C SER A 32 -0.42 2.66 -3.79
N GLU A 33 0.65 3.46 -3.65
CA GLU A 33 1.69 3.62 -4.67
C GLU A 33 2.37 2.29 -5.01
N VAL A 34 2.74 1.51 -3.98
CA VAL A 34 3.32 0.17 -4.16
C VAL A 34 2.34 -0.75 -4.87
N LEU A 35 1.06 -0.75 -4.48
CA LEU A 35 0.03 -1.57 -5.11
C LEU A 35 -0.19 -1.20 -6.60
N GLN A 36 -0.16 0.09 -6.95
CA GLN A 36 -0.24 0.54 -8.35
C GLN A 36 0.97 0.05 -9.17
N MET A 37 2.19 0.15 -8.62
CA MET A 37 3.36 -0.37 -9.31
C MET A 37 3.36 -1.90 -9.42
N LEU A 38 2.83 -2.60 -8.42
CA LEU A 38 2.62 -4.05 -8.51
C LEU A 38 1.65 -4.42 -9.63
N ALA A 39 0.59 -3.64 -9.82
CA ALA A 39 -0.38 -3.82 -10.90
C ALA A 39 0.24 -3.52 -12.27
N GLY A 40 1.17 -2.56 -12.34
CA GLY A 40 2.00 -2.33 -13.53
C GLY A 40 3.04 -3.44 -13.80
N GLY A 41 3.09 -4.50 -12.98
CA GLY A 41 3.97 -5.64 -13.18
C GLY A 41 5.40 -5.45 -12.68
N LEU A 42 5.71 -4.33 -12.01
CA LEU A 42 7.07 -4.05 -11.57
C LEU A 42 7.55 -5.05 -10.51
N ALA A 43 8.83 -5.41 -10.55
CA ALA A 43 9.47 -6.20 -9.51
C ALA A 43 9.83 -5.32 -8.29
N ASN A 44 9.98 -5.95 -7.11
CA ASN A 44 10.31 -5.23 -5.88
C ASN A 44 11.58 -4.36 -5.99
N LYS A 45 12.57 -4.79 -6.79
CA LYS A 45 13.80 -4.03 -7.05
C LYS A 45 13.54 -2.75 -7.85
N GLU A 46 12.62 -2.79 -8.81
CA GLU A 46 12.25 -1.63 -9.62
C GLU A 46 11.39 -0.65 -8.83
N ILE A 47 10.49 -1.19 -7.99
CA ILE A 47 9.70 -0.41 -7.04
C ILE A 47 10.65 0.29 -6.06
N ALA A 48 11.60 -0.44 -5.49
CA ALA A 48 12.62 0.09 -4.58
C ALA A 48 13.40 1.26 -5.22
N ALA A 49 13.83 1.10 -6.47
CA ALA A 49 14.52 2.14 -7.23
C ALA A 49 13.62 3.38 -7.46
N ARG A 50 12.38 3.20 -7.92
CA ARG A 50 11.43 4.31 -8.14
C ARG A 50 11.10 5.07 -6.86
N LEU A 51 11.01 4.34 -5.77
CA LEU A 51 10.64 4.87 -4.47
C LEU A 51 11.84 5.36 -3.65
N SER A 52 13.07 5.19 -4.14
CA SER A 52 14.31 5.49 -3.43
C SER A 52 14.37 4.85 -2.03
N ILE A 53 13.96 3.58 -1.93
CA ILE A 53 13.97 2.76 -0.69
C ILE A 53 14.64 1.41 -0.93
N SER A 54 14.88 0.63 0.11
CA SER A 54 15.44 -0.73 -0.02
C SER A 54 14.41 -1.76 -0.50
N ASP A 55 14.86 -2.85 -1.13
CA ASP A 55 13.99 -3.98 -1.49
C ASP A 55 13.32 -4.62 -0.25
N HIS A 56 14.01 -4.58 0.89
CA HIS A 56 13.48 -5.03 2.17
C HIS A 56 12.28 -4.16 2.60
N THR A 57 12.39 -2.83 2.45
CA THR A 57 11.28 -1.91 2.73
C THR A 57 10.10 -2.15 1.80
N VAL A 58 10.35 -2.44 0.51
CA VAL A 58 9.28 -2.82 -0.42
C VAL A 58 8.60 -4.10 0.02
N LYS A 59 9.34 -5.15 0.38
CA LYS A 59 8.78 -6.42 0.88
C LYS A 59 7.89 -6.20 2.11
N PHE A 60 8.28 -5.29 3.01
CA PHE A 60 7.45 -4.91 4.15
C PHE A 60 6.13 -4.26 3.71
N HIS A 61 6.18 -3.29 2.79
CA HIS A 61 4.95 -2.70 2.23
C HIS A 61 4.07 -3.74 1.55
N VAL A 62 4.64 -4.65 0.75
CA VAL A 62 3.89 -5.74 0.11
C VAL A 62 3.22 -6.64 1.15
N ALA A 63 3.94 -7.06 2.20
CA ALA A 63 3.36 -7.88 3.26
C ALA A 63 2.21 -7.17 3.98
N SER A 64 2.34 -5.86 4.25
CA SER A 64 1.27 -5.08 4.88
C SER A 64 0.06 -4.93 3.96
N ILE A 65 0.27 -4.68 2.67
CA ILE A 65 -0.80 -4.64 1.65
C ILE A 65 -1.53 -5.99 1.60
N LEU A 66 -0.79 -7.10 1.54
CA LEU A 66 -1.39 -8.45 1.53
C LEU A 66 -2.28 -8.67 2.76
N GLY A 67 -1.77 -8.32 3.95
CA GLY A 67 -2.54 -8.43 5.20
C GLY A 67 -3.81 -7.57 5.20
N LYS A 68 -3.70 -6.31 4.76
CA LYS A 68 -4.83 -5.36 4.72
C LYS A 68 -5.89 -5.74 3.70
N LEU A 69 -5.47 -6.24 2.53
CA LEU A 69 -6.38 -6.70 1.46
C LEU A 69 -6.89 -8.12 1.69
N GLY A 70 -6.38 -8.85 2.68
CA GLY A 70 -6.69 -10.28 2.87
C GLY A 70 -6.19 -11.16 1.72
N ALA A 71 -5.16 -10.72 1.01
CA ALA A 71 -4.58 -11.45 -0.12
C ALA A 71 -3.44 -12.37 0.33
N SER A 72 -3.35 -13.54 -0.29
CA SER A 72 -2.26 -14.51 -0.10
C SER A 72 -1.12 -14.30 -1.09
N THR A 73 -1.41 -13.66 -2.24
CA THR A 73 -0.42 -13.46 -3.31
C THR A 73 -0.43 -12.05 -3.89
N ARG A 74 0.68 -11.66 -4.53
CA ARG A 74 0.76 -10.35 -5.22
C ARG A 74 -0.34 -10.17 -6.26
N THR A 75 -0.65 -11.23 -7.02
CA THR A 75 -1.65 -11.20 -8.09
C THR A 75 -3.05 -11.04 -7.51
N GLU A 76 -3.30 -11.72 -6.38
CA GLU A 76 -4.55 -11.57 -5.65
C GLU A 76 -4.71 -10.17 -5.07
N ALA A 77 -3.67 -9.58 -4.47
CA ALA A 77 -3.71 -8.20 -4.01
C ALA A 77 -4.01 -7.21 -5.14
N VAL A 78 -3.37 -7.37 -6.30
CA VAL A 78 -3.67 -6.55 -7.49
C VAL A 78 -5.12 -6.75 -7.93
N SER A 79 -5.60 -8.00 -7.96
CA SER A 79 -6.98 -8.31 -8.35
C SER A 79 -8.01 -7.70 -7.39
N ILE A 80 -7.76 -7.75 -6.07
CA ILE A 80 -8.59 -7.10 -5.06
C ILE A 80 -8.53 -5.58 -5.24
N GLY A 81 -7.33 -5.02 -5.43
CA GLY A 81 -7.13 -3.59 -5.65
C GLY A 81 -7.91 -3.06 -6.85
N ILE A 82 -7.96 -3.81 -7.95
CA ILE A 82 -8.77 -3.46 -9.13
C ILE A 82 -10.27 -3.55 -8.80
N ARG A 83 -10.72 -4.64 -8.18
CA ARG A 83 -12.15 -4.82 -7.81
C ARG A 83 -12.66 -3.74 -6.86
N GLN A 84 -11.80 -3.26 -5.96
CA GLN A 84 -12.12 -2.21 -5.00
C GLN A 84 -11.85 -0.79 -5.53
N GLY A 85 -11.39 -0.64 -6.78
CA GLY A 85 -11.09 0.67 -7.38
C GLY A 85 -9.86 1.38 -6.79
N LEU A 86 -9.00 0.65 -6.07
CA LEU A 86 -7.74 1.16 -5.50
C LEU A 86 -6.62 1.27 -6.55
N VAL A 87 -6.77 0.52 -7.64
CA VAL A 87 -5.89 0.51 -8.80
C VAL A 87 -6.74 0.63 -10.06
N LEU A 88 -6.29 1.47 -10.99
CA LEU A 88 -6.85 1.57 -12.32
C LEU A 88 -5.84 0.95 -13.31
N LEU A 89 -6.35 0.18 -14.28
CA LEU A 89 -5.57 -0.38 -15.39
C LEU A 89 -5.63 0.52 -16.62
#